data_AF-A0A6V7GWQ1-F1
#
_entry.id   AF-A0A6V7GWQ1-F1
#
_cell.length_a   1.000
_cell.length_b   1.000
_cell.length_c   1.000
_cell.angle_alpha   90.00
_cell.angle_beta   90.00
_cell.angle_gamma   90.00
#
_symmetry.space_group_name_H-M   'P 1'
#
loop_
_entity.id
_entity.type
_entity.pdbx_description
1 polymer ?
#
loop_
_entity_poly.entity_id
_entity_poly.type
_entity_poly.pdbx_seq_one_letter_code
_entity_poly.pdbx_strand_id
1 'polypeptide(L)'
;VLKQVLDKCVTGASVREICEFGDKLILDETSKVFKKEKELKKGIAFPTCISVNNCICHFSPIASEPDLILKDEDMVKVDLGAHVDGFIAVVAHTIVIGSSPQKKVTGRKADVVLAAHYASQAALRLLQPGTETYTITETVEKICDVYKCKPIEGMLSHQLKQFKIDGEKTIIQNPNDAQKKEHEKYTLEAYEVYAMDVLVSTGEGVGREQDTRVTIFKKTEETYQLKLKASRMFYSEVTHKHGLMPFNLRTFEDEKKAKMAVVECVNHRLIEPFQVLYEKPNEFAAQFKFTVLLMHNRQHKITGIPLDLDIYQSEYAVKDPELKTLLYTSVNPRTAKRMRKRAEKAAGEVAMEVDAKA
;
A
#
# COMPACT_ATOMS: atom_id res chain seq x y z
N VAL A 1 8.02 -4.81 12.18
CA VAL A 1 7.87 -5.83 11.12
C VAL A 1 8.41 -5.34 9.79
N LEU A 2 7.75 -4.38 9.09
CA LEU A 2 8.14 -3.93 7.73
C LEU A 2 9.65 -3.77 7.51
N LYS A 3 10.36 -3.02 8.38
CA LYS A 3 11.81 -2.83 8.25
C LYS A 3 12.59 -4.15 8.25
N GLN A 4 12.26 -5.07 9.15
CA GLN A 4 12.92 -6.38 9.22
C GLN A 4 12.61 -7.26 8.00
N VAL A 5 11.42 -7.12 7.40
CA VAL A 5 11.06 -7.81 6.16
C VAL A 5 11.85 -7.24 4.99
N LEU A 6 11.97 -5.91 4.89
CA LEU A 6 12.80 -5.24 3.88
C LEU A 6 14.29 -5.63 4.01
N ASP A 7 14.81 -5.72 5.24
CA ASP A 7 16.19 -6.16 5.50
C ASP A 7 16.46 -7.61 5.02
N LYS A 8 15.40 -8.42 4.83
CA LYS A 8 15.48 -9.78 4.29
C LYS A 8 15.35 -9.83 2.77
N CYS A 9 14.92 -8.75 2.11
CA CYS A 9 14.82 -8.66 0.66
C CYS A 9 16.21 -8.42 0.04
N VAL A 10 17.01 -9.48 -0.04
CA VAL A 10 18.37 -9.48 -0.60
C VAL A 10 18.50 -10.46 -1.76
N THR A 11 19.51 -10.28 -2.60
CA THR A 11 19.81 -11.21 -3.70
C THR A 11 19.94 -12.65 -3.20
N GLY A 12 19.28 -13.58 -3.88
CA GLY A 12 19.25 -15.00 -3.54
C GLY A 12 18.20 -15.40 -2.50
N ALA A 13 17.49 -14.44 -1.88
CA ALA A 13 16.47 -14.77 -0.89
C ALA A 13 15.17 -15.29 -1.55
N SER A 14 14.55 -16.26 -0.89
CA SER A 14 13.23 -16.81 -1.25
C SER A 14 12.13 -15.83 -0.86
N VAL A 15 11.26 -15.48 -1.80
CA VAL A 15 10.06 -14.68 -1.52
C VAL A 15 9.15 -15.39 -0.53
N ARG A 16 8.92 -16.70 -0.71
CA ARG A 16 8.08 -17.49 0.22
C ARG A 16 8.59 -17.42 1.65
N GLU A 17 9.89 -17.63 1.87
CA GLU A 17 10.49 -17.57 3.22
C GLU A 17 10.36 -16.17 3.84
N ILE A 18 10.50 -15.10 3.04
CA ILE A 18 10.32 -13.73 3.50
C ILE A 18 8.87 -13.47 3.91
N CYS A 19 7.89 -13.95 3.13
CA CYS A 19 6.48 -13.86 3.45
C CYS A 19 6.15 -14.57 4.78
N GLU A 20 6.61 -15.82 4.94
CA GLU A 20 6.42 -16.61 6.16
C GLU A 20 7.07 -15.94 7.38
N PHE A 21 8.27 -15.38 7.19
CA PHE A 21 8.96 -14.61 8.22
C PHE A 21 8.16 -13.38 8.66
N GLY A 22 7.61 -12.61 7.70
CA GLY A 22 6.79 -11.44 7.98
C GLY A 22 5.53 -11.79 8.77
N ASP A 23 4.80 -12.82 8.32
CA ASP A 23 3.57 -13.30 8.97
C ASP A 23 3.86 -13.76 10.41
N LYS A 24 4.91 -14.58 10.59
CA LYS A 24 5.35 -15.03 11.92
C LYS A 24 5.69 -13.86 12.83
N LEU A 25 6.43 -12.88 12.33
CA LEU A 25 6.86 -11.74 13.14
C LEU A 25 5.65 -10.86 13.57
N ILE A 26 4.62 -10.71 12.74
CA ILE A 26 3.38 -10.03 13.14
C ILE A 26 2.69 -10.77 14.28
N LEU A 27 2.55 -12.09 14.18
CA LEU A 27 1.94 -12.92 15.22
C LEU A 27 2.74 -12.85 16.53
N ASP A 28 4.07 -12.96 16.44
CA ASP A 28 4.96 -12.86 17.60
C ASP A 28 4.84 -11.50 18.28
N GLU A 29 4.85 -10.39 17.55
CA GLU A 29 4.73 -9.04 18.14
C GLU A 29 3.33 -8.77 18.71
N THR A 30 2.27 -9.17 18.00
CA THR A 30 0.89 -8.98 18.49
C THR A 30 0.59 -9.84 19.72
N SER A 31 1.21 -11.01 19.86
CA SER A 31 1.09 -11.84 21.07
C SER A 31 1.67 -11.17 22.33
N LYS A 32 2.58 -10.20 22.17
CA LYS A 32 3.27 -9.52 23.28
C LYS A 32 2.45 -8.40 23.92
N VAL A 33 1.51 -7.81 23.19
CA VAL A 33 0.67 -6.68 23.66
C VAL A 33 -0.70 -7.17 24.12
N PHE A 34 -1.38 -6.46 25.02
CA PHE A 34 -2.75 -6.79 25.49
C PHE A 34 -2.93 -8.26 25.91
N LYS A 35 -2.03 -8.75 26.79
CA LYS A 35 -2.02 -10.16 27.22
C LYS A 35 -3.12 -10.50 28.25
N LYS A 36 -3.64 -9.49 28.95
CA LYS A 36 -4.64 -9.69 30.00
C LYS A 36 -6.05 -9.79 29.40
N GLU A 37 -6.23 -9.24 28.22
CA GLU A 37 -7.46 -9.17 27.45
C GLU A 37 -7.58 -10.40 26.55
N LYS A 38 -7.95 -11.55 27.13
CA LYS A 38 -7.97 -12.85 26.44
C LYS A 38 -8.91 -12.91 25.23
N GLU A 39 -9.98 -12.13 25.24
CA GLU A 39 -11.00 -12.10 24.18
C GLU A 39 -10.65 -11.09 23.07
N LEU A 40 -9.62 -10.27 23.27
CA LEU A 40 -9.23 -9.24 22.32
C LEU A 40 -8.56 -9.87 21.09
N LYS A 41 -9.18 -9.66 19.93
CA LYS A 41 -8.68 -10.21 18.65
C LYS A 41 -7.52 -9.37 18.13
N LYS A 42 -6.37 -9.99 17.89
CA LYS A 42 -5.17 -9.33 17.38
C LYS A 42 -4.36 -10.30 16.52
N GLY A 43 -3.64 -9.77 15.54
CA GLY A 43 -2.87 -10.59 14.61
C GLY A 43 -2.67 -9.91 13.26
N ILE A 44 -2.65 -10.73 12.22
CA ILE A 44 -2.47 -10.32 10.83
C ILE A 44 -3.77 -9.69 10.32
N ALA A 45 -3.68 -8.46 9.82
CA ALA A 45 -4.78 -7.79 9.10
C ALA A 45 -4.63 -7.92 7.59
N PHE A 46 -3.39 -8.05 7.10
CA PHE A 46 -3.13 -8.35 5.70
C PHE A 46 -1.86 -9.21 5.64
N PRO A 47 -1.88 -10.39 5.00
CA PRO A 47 -0.72 -11.26 4.91
C PRO A 47 0.45 -10.57 4.22
N THR A 48 1.66 -10.97 4.57
CA THR A 48 2.88 -10.45 3.96
C THR A 48 2.93 -10.83 2.49
N CYS A 49 3.01 -9.83 1.62
CA CYS A 49 3.13 -9.96 0.17
C CYS A 49 4.42 -9.32 -0.30
N ILE A 50 5.07 -9.96 -1.27
CA ILE A 50 6.32 -9.51 -1.88
C ILE A 50 6.17 -9.56 -3.40
N SER A 51 5.79 -8.43 -4.01
CA SER A 51 5.53 -8.34 -5.45
C SER A 51 6.72 -7.72 -6.18
N VAL A 52 7.26 -8.45 -7.17
CA VAL A 52 8.54 -8.13 -7.82
C VAL A 52 8.35 -7.58 -9.23
N ASN A 53 9.08 -6.51 -9.58
CA ASN A 53 9.10 -5.85 -10.90
C ASN A 53 7.70 -5.50 -11.43
N ASN A 54 7.25 -6.17 -12.51
CA ASN A 54 5.95 -5.96 -13.15
C ASN A 54 4.78 -6.61 -12.38
N CYS A 55 5.04 -7.48 -11.41
CA CYS A 55 4.00 -7.94 -10.49
C CYS A 55 3.53 -6.73 -9.66
N ILE A 56 2.24 -6.40 -9.72
CA ILE A 56 1.67 -5.19 -9.11
C ILE A 56 1.43 -5.40 -7.61
N CYS A 57 0.74 -6.48 -7.23
CA CYS A 57 0.28 -6.69 -5.85
C CYS A 57 0.04 -8.17 -5.51
N HIS A 58 -0.14 -8.44 -4.21
CA HIS A 58 -0.66 -9.68 -3.62
C HIS A 58 0.14 -10.98 -3.87
N PHE A 59 1.38 -10.89 -4.36
CA PHE A 59 2.19 -12.09 -4.55
C PHE A 59 2.67 -12.63 -3.20
N SER A 60 2.19 -13.83 -2.86
CA SER A 60 2.42 -14.44 -1.54
C SER A 60 2.30 -15.97 -1.66
N PRO A 61 3.29 -16.63 -2.29
CA PRO A 61 3.19 -18.04 -2.69
C PRO A 61 3.10 -18.98 -1.49
N ILE A 62 2.38 -20.09 -1.65
CA ILE A 62 2.28 -21.19 -0.67
C ILE A 62 3.29 -22.30 -1.01
N ALA A 63 3.45 -23.30 -0.14
CA ALA A 63 4.50 -24.32 -0.31
C ALA A 63 4.33 -25.13 -1.61
N SER A 64 3.09 -25.38 -2.02
CA SER A 64 2.74 -26.12 -3.23
C SER A 64 2.73 -25.30 -4.53
N GLU A 65 3.03 -24.00 -4.50
CA GLU A 65 3.13 -23.15 -5.68
C GLU A 65 4.60 -22.74 -5.92
N PRO A 66 4.99 -22.39 -7.17
CA PRO A 66 6.36 -21.97 -7.47
C PRO A 66 6.82 -20.78 -6.63
N ASP A 67 8.04 -20.87 -6.13
CA ASP A 67 8.69 -19.78 -5.40
C ASP A 67 9.43 -18.83 -6.36
N LEU A 68 9.74 -17.63 -5.88
CA LEU A 68 10.53 -16.62 -6.59
C LEU A 68 11.80 -16.32 -5.79
N ILE A 69 12.95 -16.45 -6.45
CA ILE A 69 14.25 -16.08 -5.87
C ILE A 69 14.60 -14.66 -6.32
N LEU A 70 14.80 -13.78 -5.34
CA LEU A 70 15.12 -12.37 -5.58
C LEU A 70 16.49 -12.21 -6.23
N LYS A 71 16.58 -11.29 -7.19
CA LYS A 71 17.82 -10.99 -7.93
C LYS A 71 18.33 -9.61 -7.59
N ASP A 72 19.62 -9.37 -7.86
CA ASP A 72 20.15 -8.00 -7.83
C ASP A 72 19.33 -7.10 -8.76
N GLU A 73 19.14 -5.86 -8.34
CA GLU A 73 18.34 -4.84 -9.02
C GLU A 73 16.84 -5.11 -9.15
N ASP A 74 16.29 -6.20 -8.61
CA ASP A 74 14.84 -6.39 -8.58
C ASP A 74 14.15 -5.26 -7.80
N MET A 75 13.06 -4.74 -8.36
CA MET A 75 12.17 -3.81 -7.66
C MET A 75 11.17 -4.62 -6.83
N VAL A 76 11.23 -4.47 -5.51
CA VAL A 76 10.44 -5.27 -4.57
C VAL A 76 9.45 -4.38 -3.82
N LYS A 77 8.17 -4.76 -3.89
CA LYS A 77 7.09 -4.17 -3.11
C LYS A 77 6.76 -5.10 -1.95
N VAL A 78 6.94 -4.63 -0.72
CA VAL A 78 6.52 -5.34 0.49
C VAL A 78 5.22 -4.74 0.97
N ASP A 79 4.17 -5.54 1.17
CA ASP A 79 2.86 -5.13 1.70
C ASP A 79 2.41 -6.07 2.83
N LEU A 80 2.02 -5.52 3.96
CA LEU A 80 1.59 -6.27 5.14
C LEU A 80 0.74 -5.43 6.08
N GLY A 81 -0.01 -6.08 6.97
CA GLY A 81 -0.85 -5.39 7.95
C GLY A 81 -1.06 -6.17 9.24
N ALA A 82 -1.27 -5.43 10.33
CA ALA A 82 -1.64 -5.96 11.62
C ALA A 82 -2.92 -5.29 12.13
N HIS A 83 -3.65 -5.98 13.01
CA HIS A 83 -4.76 -5.38 13.74
C HIS A 83 -4.69 -5.67 15.23
N VAL A 84 -5.31 -4.78 16.01
CA VAL A 84 -5.59 -4.95 17.43
C VAL A 84 -7.05 -4.57 17.64
N ASP A 85 -7.84 -5.49 18.17
CA ASP A 85 -9.29 -5.39 18.36
C ASP A 85 -10.05 -4.94 17.09
N GLY A 86 -9.61 -5.44 15.94
CA GLY A 86 -10.18 -5.09 14.64
C GLY A 86 -9.77 -3.72 14.10
N PHE A 87 -9.00 -2.90 14.83
CA PHE A 87 -8.43 -1.67 14.30
C PHE A 87 -7.18 -1.98 13.48
N ILE A 88 -7.22 -1.62 12.20
CA ILE A 88 -6.26 -2.08 11.19
C ILE A 88 -5.17 -1.05 10.95
N ALA A 89 -3.94 -1.52 10.83
CA ALA A 89 -2.80 -0.75 10.35
C ALA A 89 -2.09 -1.55 9.25
N VAL A 90 -2.12 -1.03 8.03
CA VAL A 90 -1.49 -1.61 6.83
C VAL A 90 -0.37 -0.71 6.33
N VAL A 91 0.60 -1.30 5.65
CA VAL A 91 1.75 -0.57 5.13
C VAL A 91 2.37 -1.32 3.95
N ALA A 92 2.75 -0.56 2.93
CA ALA A 92 3.55 -1.07 1.83
C ALA A 92 4.68 -0.11 1.47
N HIS A 93 5.79 -0.68 1.01
CA HIS A 93 6.98 0.07 0.64
C HIS A 93 7.72 -0.61 -0.51
N THR A 94 8.26 0.20 -1.41
CA THR A 94 9.05 -0.28 -2.55
C THR A 94 10.53 0.01 -2.34
N ILE A 95 11.37 -0.98 -2.62
CA ILE A 95 12.83 -0.85 -2.68
C ILE A 95 13.37 -1.45 -3.99
N VAL A 96 14.64 -1.17 -4.29
CA VAL A 96 15.39 -1.84 -5.35
C VAL A 96 16.58 -2.56 -4.72
N ILE A 97 16.69 -3.86 -4.95
CA ILE A 97 17.74 -4.69 -4.35
C ILE A 97 19.13 -4.24 -4.82
N GLY A 98 20.09 -4.21 -3.88
CA GLY A 98 21.47 -3.82 -4.15
C GLY A 98 21.69 -2.31 -4.31
N SER A 99 20.63 -1.50 -4.24
CA SER A 99 20.74 -0.04 -4.34
C SER A 99 21.32 0.60 -3.08
N SER A 100 22.09 1.66 -3.28
CA SER A 100 22.72 2.45 -2.21
C SER A 100 23.03 3.86 -2.72
N PRO A 101 23.41 4.82 -1.85
CA PRO A 101 23.88 6.13 -2.32
C PRO A 101 25.07 6.05 -3.30
N GLN A 102 25.86 4.96 -3.24
CA GLN A 102 26.98 4.70 -4.15
C GLN A 102 26.55 3.96 -5.44
N LYS A 103 25.55 3.08 -5.35
CA LYS A 103 24.92 2.38 -6.48
C LYS A 103 23.48 2.88 -6.65
N LYS A 104 23.35 4.07 -7.23
CA LYS A 104 22.05 4.73 -7.43
C LYS A 104 21.17 3.97 -8.42
N VAL A 105 19.87 4.06 -8.20
CA VAL A 105 18.85 3.63 -9.16
C VAL A 105 18.60 4.76 -10.14
N THR A 106 18.63 4.44 -11.43
CA THR A 106 18.38 5.40 -12.53
C THR A 106 17.31 4.88 -13.48
N GLY A 107 16.94 5.70 -14.46
CA GLY A 107 15.99 5.34 -15.52
C GLY A 107 14.58 5.02 -14.99
N ARG A 108 13.87 4.13 -15.70
CA ARG A 108 12.44 3.85 -15.45
C ARG A 108 12.13 3.35 -14.04
N LYS A 109 13.05 2.62 -13.39
CA LYS A 109 12.89 2.20 -11.99
C LYS A 109 12.91 3.40 -11.04
N ALA A 110 13.81 4.36 -11.25
CA ALA A 110 13.85 5.58 -10.46
C ALA A 110 12.61 6.45 -10.71
N ASP A 111 12.20 6.58 -11.96
CA ASP A 111 11.02 7.35 -12.35
C ASP A 111 9.77 6.89 -11.60
N VAL A 112 9.45 5.59 -11.64
CA VAL A 112 8.23 5.06 -11.03
C VAL A 112 8.26 5.07 -9.51
N VAL A 113 9.43 4.84 -8.90
CA VAL A 113 9.56 4.94 -7.44
C VAL A 113 9.36 6.38 -6.99
N LEU A 114 9.97 7.35 -7.67
CA LEU A 114 9.79 8.77 -7.34
C LEU A 114 8.36 9.23 -7.63
N ALA A 115 7.75 8.79 -8.74
CA ALA A 115 6.34 9.07 -9.06
C ALA A 115 5.42 8.60 -7.95
N ALA A 116 5.49 7.31 -7.58
CA ALA A 116 4.67 6.73 -6.52
C ALA A 116 4.95 7.41 -5.17
N HIS A 117 6.22 7.70 -4.85
CA HIS A 117 6.60 8.37 -3.62
C HIS A 117 5.97 9.76 -3.53
N TYR A 118 6.21 10.63 -4.51
CA TYR A 118 5.69 12.00 -4.49
C TYR A 118 4.16 12.03 -4.58
N ALA A 119 3.54 11.15 -5.35
CA ALA A 119 2.09 11.01 -5.39
C ALA A 119 1.53 10.62 -4.01
N SER A 120 2.17 9.67 -3.32
CA SER A 120 1.79 9.29 -1.95
C SER A 120 1.98 10.44 -0.94
N GLN A 121 3.01 11.27 -1.13
CA GLN A 121 3.26 12.44 -0.27
C GLN A 121 2.26 13.57 -0.50
N ALA A 122 1.82 13.78 -1.74
CA ALA A 122 0.75 14.72 -2.07
C ALA A 122 -0.60 14.21 -1.53
N ALA A 123 -0.93 12.94 -1.75
CA ALA A 123 -2.12 12.31 -1.19
C ALA A 123 -2.17 12.43 0.33
N LEU A 124 -1.06 12.16 1.03
CA LEU A 124 -0.97 12.37 2.49
C LEU A 124 -1.37 13.79 2.93
N ARG A 125 -1.04 14.80 2.13
CA ARG A 125 -1.33 16.21 2.47
C ARG A 125 -2.78 16.58 2.20
N LEU A 126 -3.38 15.98 1.18
CA LEU A 126 -4.77 16.14 0.81
C LEU A 126 -5.74 15.28 1.63
N LEU A 127 -5.25 14.24 2.32
CA LEU A 127 -6.04 13.46 3.27
C LEU A 127 -6.39 14.30 4.51
N GLN A 128 -7.36 15.19 4.38
CA GLN A 128 -7.85 16.09 5.41
C GLN A 128 -9.37 16.22 5.32
N PRO A 129 -10.07 16.40 6.46
CA PRO A 129 -11.51 16.66 6.46
C PRO A 129 -11.89 17.80 5.52
N GLY A 130 -12.97 17.64 4.76
CA GLY A 130 -13.45 18.58 3.76
C GLY A 130 -12.83 18.42 2.36
N THR A 131 -11.83 17.56 2.19
CA THR A 131 -11.26 17.28 0.87
C THR A 131 -12.13 16.26 0.12
N GLU A 132 -12.41 16.52 -1.16
CA GLU A 132 -13.06 15.55 -2.03
C GLU A 132 -12.08 14.48 -2.49
N THR A 133 -12.52 13.23 -2.50
CA THR A 133 -11.71 12.07 -2.91
C THR A 133 -11.11 12.22 -4.32
N TYR A 134 -11.84 12.78 -5.27
CA TYR A 134 -11.34 12.99 -6.65
C TYR A 134 -10.23 14.05 -6.75
N THR A 135 -10.16 15.01 -5.83
CA THR A 135 -9.02 15.94 -5.77
C THR A 135 -7.71 15.17 -5.52
N ILE A 136 -7.76 14.11 -4.72
CA ILE A 136 -6.61 13.22 -4.46
C ILE A 136 -6.29 12.42 -5.73
N THR A 137 -7.30 11.81 -6.35
CA THR A 137 -7.17 11.04 -7.59
C THR A 137 -6.46 11.84 -8.70
N GLU A 138 -6.95 13.05 -8.98
CA GLU A 138 -6.40 13.92 -10.02
C GLU A 138 -4.97 14.40 -9.69
N THR A 139 -4.69 14.67 -8.41
CA THR A 139 -3.34 15.08 -7.97
C THR A 139 -2.33 13.94 -8.12
N VAL A 140 -2.72 12.72 -7.77
CA VAL A 140 -1.90 11.51 -7.97
C VAL A 140 -1.58 11.34 -9.45
N GLU A 141 -2.57 11.47 -10.34
CA GLU A 141 -2.39 11.36 -11.78
C GLU A 141 -1.42 12.42 -12.33
N LYS A 142 -1.62 13.69 -11.98
CA LYS A 142 -0.75 14.80 -12.41
C LYS A 142 0.71 14.58 -12.01
N ILE A 143 0.97 14.07 -10.80
CA ILE A 143 2.34 13.78 -10.36
C ILE A 143 2.93 12.60 -11.14
N CYS A 144 2.16 11.55 -11.38
CA CYS A 144 2.65 10.39 -12.14
C CYS A 144 3.01 10.77 -13.58
N ASP A 145 2.21 11.62 -14.22
CA ASP A 145 2.45 12.10 -15.60
C ASP A 145 3.78 12.85 -15.76
N VAL A 146 4.25 13.55 -14.71
CA VAL A 146 5.57 14.24 -14.70
C VAL A 146 6.70 13.25 -14.96
N TYR A 147 6.62 12.06 -14.36
CA TYR A 147 7.62 10.99 -14.46
C TYR A 147 7.35 10.01 -15.62
N LYS A 148 6.40 10.35 -16.51
CA LYS A 148 5.95 9.47 -17.61
C LYS A 148 5.45 8.12 -17.10
N CYS A 149 4.77 8.13 -15.96
CA CYS A 149 4.22 6.94 -15.32
C CYS A 149 2.69 7.06 -15.22
N LYS A 150 2.01 5.93 -15.02
CA LYS A 150 0.55 5.89 -14.86
C LYS A 150 0.16 5.22 -13.54
N PRO A 151 -0.76 5.80 -12.74
CA PRO A 151 -1.35 5.07 -11.62
C PRO A 151 -2.07 3.83 -12.13
N ILE A 152 -2.07 2.74 -11.35
CA ILE A 152 -2.80 1.53 -11.73
C ILE A 152 -4.31 1.81 -11.69
N GLU A 153 -4.97 1.58 -12.82
CA GLU A 153 -6.40 1.76 -13.06
C GLU A 153 -7.25 0.99 -12.05
N GLY A 154 -8.25 1.67 -11.49
CA GLY A 154 -9.31 1.06 -10.68
C GLY A 154 -8.89 0.61 -9.28
N MET A 155 -7.63 0.80 -8.86
CA MET A 155 -7.21 0.47 -7.51
C MET A 155 -7.85 1.42 -6.49
N LEU A 156 -8.17 0.90 -5.31
CA LEU A 156 -8.89 1.62 -4.26
C LEU A 156 -8.03 1.78 -3.01
N SER A 157 -7.98 3.00 -2.49
CA SER A 157 -7.61 3.28 -1.11
C SER A 157 -8.87 3.30 -0.26
N HIS A 158 -8.92 2.50 0.80
CA HIS A 158 -10.13 2.28 1.57
C HIS A 158 -10.16 3.05 2.89
N GLN A 159 -11.36 3.51 3.27
CA GLN A 159 -11.66 3.81 4.65
C GLN A 159 -11.51 2.54 5.49
N LEU A 160 -10.90 2.64 6.67
CA LEU A 160 -10.80 1.56 7.63
C LEU A 160 -11.82 1.80 8.76
N LYS A 161 -12.57 0.76 9.11
CA LYS A 161 -13.42 0.72 10.32
C LYS A 161 -12.99 -0.47 11.19
N GLN A 162 -13.50 -0.54 12.41
CA GLN A 162 -13.23 -1.69 13.27
C GLN A 162 -13.73 -2.98 12.59
N PHE A 163 -12.84 -3.96 12.41
CA PHE A 163 -13.07 -5.23 11.70
C PHE A 163 -13.41 -5.13 10.20
N LYS A 164 -13.26 -3.96 9.57
CA LYS A 164 -13.55 -3.75 8.14
C LYS A 164 -12.38 -3.04 7.46
N ILE A 165 -11.65 -3.78 6.64
CA ILE A 165 -10.47 -3.28 5.88
C ILE A 165 -10.88 -2.47 4.65
N ASP A 166 -12.10 -2.66 4.18
CA ASP A 166 -12.69 -2.12 2.97
C ASP A 166 -13.99 -1.38 3.29
N GLY A 167 -13.87 -0.26 4.00
CA GLY A 167 -14.99 0.66 4.22
C GLY A 167 -15.55 1.20 2.90
N GLU A 168 -16.80 1.68 2.96
CA GLU A 168 -17.53 2.17 1.78
C GLU A 168 -16.85 3.37 1.11
N LYS A 169 -16.36 4.34 1.91
CA LYS A 169 -15.69 5.51 1.35
C LYS A 169 -14.32 5.12 0.81
N THR A 170 -14.10 5.36 -0.47
CA THR A 170 -12.87 4.97 -1.17
C THR A 170 -12.31 6.11 -2.03
N ILE A 171 -10.99 6.10 -2.24
CA ILE A 171 -10.31 6.94 -3.22
C ILE A 171 -9.83 6.02 -4.34
N ILE A 172 -10.33 6.23 -5.55
CA ILE A 172 -9.97 5.46 -6.73
C ILE A 172 -8.78 6.08 -7.46
N GLN A 173 -7.85 5.28 -7.98
CA GLN A 173 -6.77 5.77 -8.84
C GLN A 173 -7.09 5.52 -10.32
N ASN A 174 -6.77 6.50 -11.17
CA ASN A 174 -6.86 6.37 -12.64
C ASN A 174 -8.14 5.64 -13.11
N PRO A 175 -9.35 6.06 -12.70
CA PRO A 175 -10.57 5.35 -13.09
C PRO A 175 -10.87 5.53 -14.59
N ASN A 176 -11.29 4.44 -15.24
CA ASN A 176 -11.85 4.53 -16.59
C ASN A 176 -13.25 5.18 -16.60
N ASP A 177 -13.81 5.43 -17.77
CA ASP A 177 -15.09 6.16 -17.91
C ASP A 177 -16.28 5.44 -17.25
N ALA A 178 -16.27 4.11 -17.19
CA ALA A 178 -17.32 3.35 -16.51
C ALA A 178 -17.16 3.48 -14.99
N GLN A 179 -15.94 3.28 -14.48
CA GLN A 179 -15.61 3.44 -13.07
C GLN A 179 -15.88 4.85 -12.57
N LYS A 180 -15.60 5.90 -13.35
CA LYS A 180 -15.92 7.30 -12.98
C LYS A 180 -17.41 7.54 -12.78
N LYS A 181 -18.28 6.79 -13.47
CA LYS A 181 -19.74 6.91 -13.36
C LYS A 181 -20.28 6.12 -12.17
N GLU A 182 -19.67 4.97 -11.87
CA GLU A 182 -20.11 4.06 -10.82
C GLU A 182 -19.50 4.39 -9.45
N HIS A 183 -18.28 4.92 -9.43
CA HIS A 183 -17.56 5.26 -8.20
C HIS A 183 -18.13 6.53 -7.58
N GLU A 184 -18.68 6.38 -6.38
CA GLU A 184 -19.29 7.47 -5.63
C GLU A 184 -18.23 8.48 -5.15
N LYS A 185 -18.57 9.77 -5.26
CA LYS A 185 -17.73 10.85 -4.78
C LYS A 185 -17.96 11.08 -3.31
N TYR A 186 -16.92 10.88 -2.50
CA TYR A 186 -16.97 11.16 -1.07
C TYR A 186 -16.20 12.42 -0.72
N THR A 187 -16.67 13.09 0.34
CA THR A 187 -15.90 14.10 1.09
C THR A 187 -15.36 13.45 2.36
N LEU A 188 -14.07 13.66 2.62
CA LEU A 188 -13.41 13.15 3.82
C LEU A 188 -13.92 13.88 5.06
N GLU A 189 -14.09 13.17 6.16
CA GLU A 189 -14.62 13.70 7.42
C GLU A 189 -13.64 13.52 8.58
N ALA A 190 -13.87 14.28 9.65
CA ALA A 190 -13.09 14.12 10.88
C ALA A 190 -13.39 12.77 11.54
N TYR A 191 -12.37 12.22 12.18
CA TYR A 191 -12.33 10.91 12.87
C TYR A 191 -12.42 9.69 11.97
N GLU A 192 -12.24 9.86 10.66
CA GLU A 192 -12.08 8.75 9.73
C GLU A 192 -10.63 8.24 9.69
N VAL A 193 -10.47 6.98 9.30
CA VAL A 193 -9.17 6.34 9.11
C VAL A 193 -9.10 5.81 7.68
N TYR A 194 -7.98 5.99 7.00
CA TYR A 194 -7.79 5.54 5.63
C TYR A 194 -6.49 4.76 5.48
N ALA A 195 -6.53 3.68 4.70
CA ALA A 195 -5.35 3.08 4.08
C ALA A 195 -5.16 3.72 2.70
N MET A 196 -4.28 4.73 2.62
CA MET A 196 -3.89 5.30 1.34
C MET A 196 -2.90 4.35 0.67
N ASP A 197 -3.24 3.84 -0.51
CA ASP A 197 -2.45 2.92 -1.32
C ASP A 197 -2.19 3.55 -2.69
N VAL A 198 -0.93 3.89 -2.95
CA VAL A 198 -0.50 4.48 -4.23
C VAL A 198 0.30 3.44 -5.00
N LEU A 199 -0.31 2.92 -6.07
CA LEU A 199 0.32 1.99 -7.02
C LEU A 199 0.51 2.66 -8.38
N VAL A 200 1.74 2.67 -8.87
CA VAL A 200 2.12 3.35 -10.12
C VAL A 200 2.94 2.42 -10.99
N SER A 201 2.72 2.48 -12.30
CA SER A 201 3.39 1.71 -13.35
C SER A 201 4.22 2.60 -14.27
N THR A 202 5.31 2.03 -14.81
CA THR A 202 6.04 2.62 -15.95
C THR A 202 5.33 2.44 -17.29
N GLY A 203 4.35 1.53 -17.36
CA GLY A 203 3.59 1.16 -18.56
C GLY A 203 2.22 1.84 -18.63
N GLU A 204 1.19 1.08 -19.02
CA GLU A 204 -0.16 1.59 -19.30
C GLU A 204 -1.01 1.83 -18.04
N GLY A 205 -0.61 1.26 -16.90
CA GLY A 205 -1.39 1.31 -15.67
C GLY A 205 -2.53 0.29 -15.63
N VAL A 206 -2.52 -0.74 -16.49
CA VAL A 206 -3.61 -1.73 -16.58
C VAL A 206 -3.15 -3.06 -16.01
N GLY A 207 -3.67 -3.41 -14.82
CA GLY A 207 -3.40 -4.68 -14.17
C GLY A 207 -4.07 -5.85 -14.88
N ARG A 208 -3.33 -6.93 -15.11
CA ARG A 208 -3.81 -8.14 -15.77
C ARG A 208 -3.54 -9.37 -14.91
N GLU A 209 -4.51 -10.26 -14.83
CA GLU A 209 -4.30 -11.59 -14.25
C GLU A 209 -3.39 -12.42 -15.17
N GLN A 210 -2.65 -13.35 -14.57
CA GLN A 210 -1.83 -14.35 -15.26
C GLN A 210 -2.09 -15.72 -14.60
N ASP A 211 -1.32 -16.74 -14.97
CA ASP A 211 -1.44 -18.10 -14.41
C ASP A 211 -0.99 -18.22 -12.94
N THR A 212 -0.66 -17.10 -12.28
CA THR A 212 -0.28 -17.11 -10.87
C THR A 212 -1.49 -17.43 -10.00
N ARG A 213 -1.34 -18.46 -9.15
CA ARG A 213 -2.39 -18.89 -8.25
C ARG A 213 -2.70 -17.81 -7.21
N VAL A 214 -3.98 -17.50 -7.03
CA VAL A 214 -4.47 -16.71 -5.89
C VAL A 214 -4.30 -17.50 -4.60
N THR A 215 -3.63 -16.89 -3.63
CA THR A 215 -3.38 -17.47 -2.30
C THR A 215 -3.95 -16.63 -1.17
N ILE A 216 -4.37 -15.39 -1.44
CA ILE A 216 -4.93 -14.46 -0.47
C ILE A 216 -6.43 -14.29 -0.70
N PHE A 217 -7.16 -14.36 0.40
CA PHE A 217 -8.61 -14.34 0.41
C PHE A 217 -9.14 -13.56 1.61
N LYS A 218 -10.37 -13.06 1.54
CA LYS A 218 -11.06 -12.46 2.69
C LYS A 218 -12.47 -12.99 2.78
N LYS A 219 -12.94 -13.28 4.00
CA LYS A 219 -14.34 -13.60 4.25
C LYS A 219 -15.22 -12.35 4.01
N THR A 220 -16.38 -12.55 3.40
CA THR A 220 -17.40 -11.50 3.24
C THR A 220 -18.49 -11.61 4.32
N GLU A 221 -19.46 -10.70 4.29
CA GLU A 221 -20.64 -10.75 5.15
C GLU A 221 -21.81 -11.53 4.52
N GLU A 222 -21.62 -12.04 3.29
CA GLU A 222 -22.61 -12.84 2.58
C GLU A 222 -22.93 -14.15 3.33
N THR A 223 -24.15 -14.64 3.14
CA THR A 223 -24.62 -15.89 3.75
C THR A 223 -25.06 -16.88 2.68
N TYR A 224 -24.52 -18.09 2.74
CA TYR A 224 -24.85 -19.17 1.82
C TYR A 224 -24.63 -20.52 2.51
N GLN A 225 -25.52 -21.48 2.22
CA GLN A 225 -25.43 -22.82 2.77
C GLN A 225 -24.54 -23.72 1.90
N LEU A 226 -23.25 -23.80 2.25
CA LEU A 226 -22.26 -24.65 1.57
C LEU A 226 -22.66 -26.12 1.55
N LYS A 227 -22.58 -26.75 0.37
CA LYS A 227 -22.99 -28.13 0.12
C LYS A 227 -21.90 -29.12 0.47
N LEU A 228 -20.63 -28.81 0.19
CA LEU A 228 -19.52 -29.72 0.50
C LEU A 228 -19.12 -29.64 1.97
N LYS A 229 -18.90 -30.81 2.60
CA LYS A 229 -18.42 -30.90 3.99
C LYS A 229 -17.06 -30.20 4.16
N ALA A 230 -16.16 -30.36 3.19
CA ALA A 230 -14.85 -29.71 3.21
C ALA A 230 -14.95 -28.18 3.23
N SER A 231 -15.82 -27.59 2.40
CA SER A 231 -16.05 -26.15 2.36
C SER A 231 -16.65 -25.62 3.67
N ARG A 232 -17.61 -26.34 4.27
CA ARG A 232 -18.16 -25.96 5.59
C ARG A 232 -17.09 -25.93 6.68
N MET A 233 -16.24 -26.94 6.73
CA MET A 233 -15.13 -27.00 7.70
C MET A 233 -14.13 -25.87 7.46
N PHE A 234 -13.72 -25.66 6.21
CA PHE A 234 -12.82 -24.58 5.82
C PHE A 234 -13.37 -23.20 6.19
N TYR A 235 -14.64 -22.91 5.86
CA TYR A 235 -15.28 -21.63 6.17
C TYR A 235 -15.41 -21.39 7.69
N SER A 236 -15.69 -22.45 8.47
CA SER A 236 -15.70 -22.37 9.94
C SER A 236 -14.30 -22.07 10.49
N GLU A 237 -13.26 -22.68 9.94
CA GLU A 237 -11.88 -22.44 10.34
C GLU A 237 -11.42 -21.02 9.99
N VAL A 238 -11.75 -20.51 8.79
CA VAL A 238 -11.55 -19.11 8.39
C VAL A 238 -12.21 -18.16 9.39
N THR A 239 -13.49 -18.40 9.73
CA THR A 239 -14.25 -17.54 10.63
C THR A 239 -13.64 -17.50 12.03
N HIS A 240 -13.12 -18.63 12.51
CA HIS A 240 -12.49 -18.71 13.83
C HIS A 240 -11.09 -18.11 13.88
N LYS A 241 -10.23 -18.44 12.90
CA LYS A 241 -8.83 -18.01 12.86
C LYS A 241 -8.67 -16.55 12.42
N HIS A 242 -9.39 -16.13 11.39
CA HIS A 242 -9.14 -14.87 10.67
C HIS A 242 -10.29 -13.87 10.78
N GLY A 243 -11.50 -14.34 11.08
CA GLY A 243 -12.69 -13.49 11.12
C GLY A 243 -12.96 -12.85 9.76
N LEU A 244 -12.96 -11.53 9.70
CA LEU A 244 -13.12 -10.74 8.46
C LEU A 244 -11.79 -10.23 7.88
N MET A 245 -10.65 -10.57 8.49
CA MET A 245 -9.35 -10.15 7.98
C MET A 245 -8.94 -10.99 6.77
N PRO A 246 -8.28 -10.39 5.77
CA PRO A 246 -7.59 -11.12 4.72
C PRO A 246 -6.60 -12.16 5.29
N PHE A 247 -6.53 -13.32 4.64
CA PHE A 247 -5.72 -14.44 5.06
C PHE A 247 -5.08 -15.15 3.86
N ASN A 248 -3.98 -15.87 4.11
CA ASN A 248 -3.31 -16.69 3.10
C ASN A 248 -3.63 -18.18 3.32
N LEU A 249 -3.76 -18.95 2.24
CA LEU A 249 -3.98 -20.40 2.29
C LEU A 249 -2.86 -21.20 3.00
N ARG A 250 -1.64 -20.66 3.18
CA ARG A 250 -0.59 -21.32 3.99
C ARG A 250 -0.93 -21.42 5.48
N THR A 251 -1.96 -20.73 5.95
CA THR A 251 -2.39 -20.77 7.36
C THR A 251 -3.18 -22.05 7.72
N PHE A 252 -3.43 -22.90 6.73
CA PHE A 252 -4.13 -24.19 6.86
C PHE A 252 -3.12 -25.33 6.79
N GLU A 253 -3.26 -26.32 7.66
CA GLU A 253 -2.35 -27.47 7.72
C GLU A 253 -2.37 -28.32 6.43
N ASP A 254 -3.54 -28.46 5.82
CA ASP A 254 -3.74 -29.19 4.57
C ASP A 254 -4.03 -28.23 3.42
N GLU A 255 -2.97 -27.74 2.78
CA GLU A 255 -3.06 -26.81 1.64
C GLU A 255 -3.91 -27.37 0.50
N LYS A 256 -3.86 -28.69 0.25
CA LYS A 256 -4.60 -29.31 -0.85
C LYS A 256 -6.10 -29.25 -0.58
N LYS A 257 -6.54 -29.57 0.65
CA LYS A 257 -7.94 -29.41 1.05
C LYS A 257 -8.38 -27.96 1.02
N ALA A 258 -7.54 -27.04 1.52
CA ALA A 258 -7.85 -25.61 1.50
C ALA A 258 -8.05 -25.09 0.07
N LYS A 259 -7.15 -25.43 -0.86
CA LYS A 259 -7.25 -25.07 -2.29
C LYS A 259 -8.53 -25.57 -2.95
N MET A 260 -9.01 -26.75 -2.60
CA MET A 260 -10.27 -27.30 -3.13
C MET A 260 -11.49 -26.65 -2.48
N ALA A 261 -11.47 -26.47 -1.16
CA ALA A 261 -12.59 -25.96 -0.38
C ALA A 261 -12.90 -24.48 -0.65
N VAL A 262 -11.87 -23.67 -0.93
CA VAL A 262 -12.05 -22.23 -1.18
C VAL A 262 -12.86 -21.97 -2.45
N VAL A 263 -12.85 -22.88 -3.44
CA VAL A 263 -13.52 -22.69 -4.73
C VAL A 263 -15.04 -22.52 -4.57
N GLU A 264 -15.69 -23.38 -3.78
CA GLU A 264 -17.13 -23.25 -3.53
C GLU A 264 -17.46 -21.96 -2.78
N CYS A 265 -16.60 -21.57 -1.82
CA CYS A 265 -16.79 -20.34 -1.05
C CYS A 265 -16.69 -19.08 -1.93
N VAL A 266 -15.76 -19.07 -2.89
CA VAL A 266 -15.59 -17.98 -3.86
C VAL A 266 -16.76 -17.94 -4.85
N ASN A 267 -17.17 -19.09 -5.40
CA ASN A 267 -18.29 -19.17 -6.33
C ASN A 267 -19.61 -18.66 -5.75
N HIS A 268 -19.78 -18.75 -4.43
CA HIS A 268 -20.94 -18.26 -3.71
C HIS A 268 -20.68 -16.94 -2.96
N ARG A 269 -19.59 -16.24 -3.27
CA ARG A 269 -19.23 -14.91 -2.73
C ARG A 269 -19.10 -14.84 -1.21
N LEU A 270 -18.93 -15.99 -0.53
CA LEU A 270 -18.63 -16.04 0.91
C LEU A 270 -17.20 -15.63 1.22
N ILE A 271 -16.32 -15.81 0.23
CA ILE A 271 -14.91 -15.48 0.29
C ILE A 271 -14.53 -14.76 -1.00
N GLU A 272 -13.82 -13.66 -0.88
CA GLU A 272 -13.34 -12.84 -1.98
C GLU A 272 -11.84 -13.07 -2.22
N PRO A 273 -11.41 -13.30 -3.48
CA PRO A 273 -10.00 -13.45 -3.83
C PRO A 273 -9.29 -12.10 -3.96
N PHE A 274 -8.04 -12.04 -3.49
CA PHE A 274 -7.13 -10.93 -3.78
C PHE A 274 -6.22 -11.34 -4.93
N GLN A 275 -6.64 -10.96 -6.15
CA GLN A 275 -5.95 -11.34 -7.38
C GLN A 275 -4.50 -10.84 -7.42
N VAL A 276 -3.61 -11.65 -8.01
CA VAL A 276 -2.24 -11.23 -8.31
C VAL A 276 -2.26 -10.59 -9.70
N LEU A 277 -2.06 -9.27 -9.73
CA LEU A 277 -2.08 -8.50 -10.98
C LEU A 277 -0.67 -8.24 -11.48
N TYR A 278 -0.53 -8.15 -12.79
CA TYR A 278 0.72 -7.89 -13.47
C TYR A 278 0.57 -6.79 -14.52
N GLU A 279 1.62 -6.01 -14.66
CA GLU A 279 1.90 -5.20 -15.84
C GLU A 279 2.55 -6.03 -16.95
N LYS A 280 2.67 -5.41 -18.14
CA LYS A 280 3.38 -6.02 -19.27
C LYS A 280 4.82 -6.42 -18.88
N PRO A 281 5.39 -7.46 -19.50
CA PRO A 281 6.80 -7.80 -19.30
C PRO A 281 7.70 -6.59 -19.56
N ASN A 282 8.77 -6.47 -18.76
CA ASN A 282 9.74 -5.37 -18.77
C ASN A 282 9.26 -4.02 -18.19
N GLU A 283 7.99 -3.91 -17.78
CA GLU A 283 7.53 -2.76 -17.00
C GLU A 283 7.82 -2.94 -15.50
N PHE A 284 7.72 -1.85 -14.74
CA PHE A 284 7.93 -1.82 -13.30
C PHE A 284 6.72 -1.18 -12.61
N ALA A 285 6.31 -1.76 -11.49
CA ALA A 285 5.30 -1.20 -10.60
C ALA A 285 5.90 -0.87 -9.24
N ALA A 286 5.65 0.34 -8.75
CA ALA A 286 6.00 0.79 -7.40
C ALA A 286 4.74 1.06 -6.57
N GLN A 287 4.83 0.75 -5.28
CA GLN A 287 3.76 0.89 -4.30
C GLN A 287 4.25 1.60 -3.03
N PHE A 288 3.46 2.55 -2.55
CA PHE A 288 3.55 3.09 -1.20
C PHE A 288 2.17 3.12 -0.55
N LYS A 289 2.03 2.39 0.56
CA LYS A 289 0.79 2.33 1.33
C LYS A 289 1.04 2.75 2.77
N PHE A 290 0.13 3.54 3.33
CA PHE A 290 0.17 3.93 4.73
C PHE A 290 -1.23 4.13 5.30
N THR A 291 -1.37 3.91 6.61
CA THR A 291 -2.58 4.20 7.37
C THR A 291 -2.49 5.60 7.97
N VAL A 292 -3.56 6.38 7.78
CA VAL A 292 -3.70 7.74 8.28
C VAL A 292 -4.98 7.92 9.08
N LEU A 293 -4.90 8.63 10.20
CA LEU A 293 -6.06 9.04 11.00
C LEU A 293 -6.36 10.51 10.70
N LEU A 294 -7.60 10.84 10.36
CA LEU A 294 -8.05 12.19 10.09
C LEU A 294 -8.59 12.80 11.38
N MET A 295 -7.77 13.53 12.13
CA MET A 295 -8.24 14.26 13.31
C MET A 295 -8.80 15.62 12.89
N HIS A 296 -9.65 16.22 13.72
CA HIS A 296 -10.33 17.49 13.43
C HIS A 296 -9.43 18.62 12.88
N ASN A 297 -8.17 18.70 13.33
CA ASN A 297 -7.22 19.74 12.90
C ASN A 297 -6.06 19.23 12.03
N ARG A 298 -5.86 17.91 11.91
CA ARG A 298 -4.70 17.35 11.21
C ARG A 298 -4.84 15.87 10.91
N GLN A 299 -4.13 15.45 9.86
CA GLN A 299 -3.90 14.06 9.56
C GLN A 299 -2.70 13.49 10.34
N HIS A 300 -2.80 12.21 10.71
CA HIS A 300 -1.79 11.48 11.46
C HIS A 300 -1.41 10.21 10.71
N LYS A 301 -0.28 10.25 10.01
CA LYS A 301 0.29 9.03 9.41
C LYS A 301 0.87 8.16 10.52
N ILE A 302 0.33 6.95 10.69
CA ILE A 302 0.74 6.02 11.76
C ILE A 302 1.58 4.84 11.25
N THR A 303 1.64 4.62 9.93
CA THR A 303 2.50 3.58 9.32
C THR A 303 3.37 4.14 8.20
N GLY A 304 4.35 3.34 7.76
CA GLY A 304 5.30 3.69 6.71
C GLY A 304 6.62 4.19 7.24
N ILE A 305 7.65 4.09 6.39
CA ILE A 305 9.01 4.56 6.66
C ILE A 305 9.41 5.61 5.61
N PRO A 306 10.39 6.48 5.92
CA PRO A 306 10.95 7.40 4.92
C PRO A 306 11.59 6.61 3.77
N LEU A 307 11.48 7.16 2.56
CA LEU A 307 12.28 6.72 1.42
C LEU A 307 13.60 7.50 1.44
N ASP A 308 14.72 6.81 1.22
CA ASP A 308 16.01 7.46 1.02
C ASP A 308 16.08 7.98 -0.43
N LEU A 309 15.86 9.29 -0.60
CA LEU A 309 15.79 9.93 -1.92
C LEU A 309 17.16 10.00 -2.61
N ASP A 310 18.27 9.93 -1.87
CA ASP A 310 19.61 10.06 -2.45
C ASP A 310 19.99 8.85 -3.33
N ILE A 311 19.27 7.74 -3.14
CA ILE A 311 19.41 6.49 -3.91
C ILE A 311 18.81 6.62 -5.32
N TYR A 312 17.81 7.49 -5.52
CA TYR A 312 17.02 7.53 -6.76
C TYR A 312 17.33 8.78 -7.58
N GLN A 313 17.68 8.58 -8.85
CA GLN A 313 17.97 9.67 -9.79
C GLN A 313 17.11 9.54 -11.04
N SER A 314 16.21 10.51 -11.22
CA SER A 314 15.38 10.66 -12.42
C SER A 314 15.73 11.94 -13.16
N GLU A 315 15.54 11.94 -14.47
CA GLU A 315 15.63 13.14 -15.31
C GLU A 315 14.37 14.03 -15.17
N TYR A 316 13.29 13.48 -14.62
CA TYR A 316 12.05 14.16 -14.37
C TYR A 316 11.99 14.71 -12.94
N ALA A 317 11.30 15.84 -12.79
CA ALA A 317 11.03 16.44 -11.50
C ALA A 317 9.74 17.24 -11.56
N VAL A 318 8.99 17.28 -10.46
CA VAL A 318 7.79 18.12 -10.34
C VAL A 318 8.21 19.59 -10.44
N LYS A 319 7.85 20.26 -11.53
CA LYS A 319 8.16 21.67 -11.79
C LYS A 319 7.00 22.61 -11.46
N ASP A 320 5.78 22.11 -11.52
CA ASP A 320 4.56 22.85 -11.27
C ASP A 320 4.58 23.53 -9.89
N PRO A 321 4.37 24.86 -9.80
CA PRO A 321 4.45 25.60 -8.55
C PRO A 321 3.42 25.16 -7.50
N GLU A 322 2.21 24.80 -7.89
CA GLU A 322 1.15 24.38 -6.98
C GLU A 322 1.47 23.02 -6.36
N LEU A 323 1.86 22.05 -7.19
CA LEU A 323 2.29 20.72 -6.74
C LEU A 323 3.56 20.79 -5.88
N LYS A 324 4.51 21.65 -6.22
CA LYS A 324 5.67 21.91 -5.35
C LYS A 324 5.23 22.45 -4.00
N THR A 325 4.37 23.48 -4.00
CA THR A 325 3.87 24.09 -2.77
C THR A 325 3.16 23.05 -1.91
N LEU A 326 2.33 22.20 -2.50
CA LEU A 326 1.71 21.07 -1.83
C LEU A 326 2.79 20.16 -1.22
N LEU A 327 3.71 19.62 -2.02
CA LEU A 327 4.75 18.70 -1.55
C LEU A 327 5.65 19.29 -0.44
N TYR A 328 5.95 20.58 -0.47
CA TYR A 328 6.76 21.26 0.56
C TYR A 328 5.95 21.78 1.76
N THR A 329 4.62 21.78 1.67
CA THR A 329 3.77 22.08 2.83
C THR A 329 4.00 21.02 3.90
N SER A 330 4.32 21.46 5.11
CA SER A 330 4.62 20.52 6.17
C SER A 330 3.35 19.87 6.70
N VAL A 331 3.37 18.53 6.77
CA VAL A 331 2.32 17.73 7.43
C VAL A 331 2.29 17.97 8.95
N ASN A 332 3.31 18.62 9.53
CA ASN A 332 3.38 18.95 10.96
C ASN A 332 3.41 20.49 11.18
N PRO A 333 2.41 21.08 11.86
CA PRO A 333 2.34 22.53 12.11
C PRO A 333 3.56 23.13 12.82
N ARG A 334 4.24 22.38 13.69
CA ARG A 334 5.47 22.86 14.37
C ARG A 334 6.63 23.02 13.38
N THR A 335 6.73 22.14 12.40
CA THR A 335 7.73 22.20 11.34
C THR A 335 7.31 23.22 10.26
N ALA A 336 6.00 23.35 9.98
CA ALA A 336 5.45 24.41 9.12
C ALA A 336 5.79 25.82 9.65
N LYS A 337 5.60 26.07 10.94
CA LYS A 337 5.94 27.36 11.58
C LYS A 337 7.45 27.63 11.54
N ARG A 338 8.28 26.60 11.68
CA ARG A 338 9.75 26.69 11.56
C ARG A 338 10.20 26.96 10.13
N MET A 339 9.59 26.28 9.15
CA MET A 339 9.87 26.46 7.72
C MET A 339 9.39 27.83 7.22
N ARG A 340 8.20 28.26 7.64
CA ARG A 340 7.64 29.59 7.34
C ARG A 340 8.51 30.70 7.91
N LYS A 341 8.95 30.59 9.17
CA LYS A 341 9.95 31.51 9.74
C LYS A 341 11.28 31.52 8.97
N ARG A 342 11.69 30.40 8.39
CA ARG A 342 12.93 30.28 7.62
C ARG A 342 12.80 30.88 6.22
N ALA A 343 11.63 30.73 5.59
CA ALA A 343 11.29 31.35 4.31
C ALA A 343 11.09 32.86 4.44
N GLU A 344 10.44 33.33 5.51
CA GLU A 344 10.31 34.77 5.83
C GLU A 344 11.68 35.42 6.09
N LYS A 345 12.63 34.68 6.69
CA LYS A 345 14.00 35.16 6.92
C LYS A 345 14.82 35.23 5.61
N ALA A 346 14.65 34.25 4.72
CA ALA A 346 15.29 34.25 3.41
C ALA A 346 14.74 35.33 2.46
N ALA A 347 13.44 35.66 2.55
CA ALA A 347 12.85 36.76 1.79
C ALA A 347 13.27 38.15 2.31
N GLY A 348 13.58 38.27 3.61
CA GLY A 348 14.10 39.51 4.20
C GLY A 348 15.55 39.81 3.84
N GLU A 349 16.38 38.79 3.56
CA GLU A 349 17.78 38.96 3.15
C GLU A 349 17.93 39.41 1.70
N VAL A 350 16.97 39.08 0.81
CA VAL A 350 16.98 39.53 -0.60
C VAL A 350 16.53 40.98 -0.76
N ALA A 351 15.79 41.54 0.20
CA ALA A 351 15.29 42.92 0.14
C ALA A 351 16.31 43.99 0.59
N MET A 352 17.51 43.61 1.04
CA MET A 352 18.53 44.53 1.57
C MET A 352 19.76 44.74 0.65
N GLU A 353 19.80 44.15 -0.54
CA GLU A 353 20.89 44.34 -1.51
C GLU A 353 20.42 44.98 -2.82
N VAL A 354 19.79 46.16 -2.73
CA VAL A 354 19.80 47.13 -3.84
C VAL A 354 19.91 48.54 -3.26
N ASP A 355 20.86 49.32 -3.79
CA ASP A 355 21.21 50.72 -3.48
C ASP A 355 22.08 51.01 -2.26
N ALA A 356 23.41 51.01 -2.47
CA ALA A 356 24.22 52.24 -2.41
C ALA A 356 25.68 51.95 -2.76
N LYS A 357 26.14 52.44 -3.92
CA LYS A 357 27.22 53.43 -4.02
C LYS A 357 27.56 53.74 -5.49
N ALA A 358 27.36 55.01 -5.83
CA ALA A 358 28.11 55.75 -6.83
C ALA A 358 29.56 55.96 -6.36
#